data_AF-A0A961RZH8-F1
#
_entry.id   AF-A0A961RZH8-F1
#
_cell.length_a   1.000
_cell.length_b   1.000
_cell.length_c   1.000
_cell.angle_alpha   90.00
_cell.angle_beta   90.00
_cell.angle_gamma   90.00
#
_symmetry.space_group_name_H-M   'P 1'
#
loop_
_entity.id
_entity.type
_entity.pdbx_description
1 polymer ?
#
loop_
_entity_poly.entity_id
_entity_poly.type
_entity_poly.pdbx_seq_one_letter_code
_entity_poly.pdbx_strand_id
1 'polypeptide(L)'
;MSLAETQEPRGYGFSEQAHLAGTIAGDFDDVLPRLEQAQLEDAMRRLPAEELALSLRCKLLPLVNLPGLTLFVACGEPALAIARHDGLKVVGYAESQTFIAAARHLFGAPMIAEAAGGLARRRPWLSAKRRLTPWQMGMALCLLAVVVIMWVVLPVALAWMIASTIGGLFFLSVIALRVLSLLPRPRREAPLPAALAEHDLPIYSVLVPLFRETSVLGQLLDALTKLDYPALCRKRTKTA
;
A
#
# COMPACT_ATOMS: atom_id res chain seq x y z
N MET A 1 -55.35 -40.82 -22.73
CA MET A 1 -56.62 -40.16 -22.31
C MET A 1 -56.51 -40.01 -20.81
N SER A 2 -56.10 -38.84 -20.30
CA SER A 2 -56.96 -37.72 -19.85
C SER A 2 -57.79 -38.12 -18.62
N LEU A 3 -57.84 -37.36 -17.50
CA LEU A 3 -57.49 -35.95 -17.21
C LEU A 3 -56.49 -35.86 -16.01
N ALA A 4 -55.75 -34.77 -15.74
CA ALA A 4 -56.15 -33.48 -15.11
C ALA A 4 -56.94 -33.66 -13.78
N GLU A 5 -56.78 -32.86 -12.71
CA GLU A 5 -56.02 -31.61 -12.44
C GLU A 5 -56.04 -31.36 -10.88
N THR A 6 -55.45 -30.37 -10.18
CA THR A 6 -54.61 -29.15 -10.43
C THR A 6 -53.81 -28.83 -9.14
N GLN A 7 -52.59 -28.25 -9.20
CA GLN A 7 -52.16 -27.18 -8.27
C GLN A 7 -50.88 -26.41 -8.67
N GLU A 8 -51.01 -25.08 -8.69
CA GLU A 8 -49.97 -24.04 -8.85
C GLU A 8 -50.32 -22.89 -7.87
N PRO A 9 -49.54 -21.79 -7.74
CA PRO A 9 -48.08 -21.68 -7.73
C PRO A 9 -47.58 -20.89 -6.49
N ARG A 10 -46.26 -20.75 -6.31
CA ARG A 10 -45.68 -19.68 -5.48
C ARG A 10 -44.37 -19.15 -6.09
N GLY A 11 -44.45 -17.99 -6.74
CA GLY A 11 -43.27 -17.20 -7.10
C GLY A 11 -42.76 -16.36 -5.93
N TYR A 12 -41.47 -16.05 -5.97
CA TYR A 12 -40.89 -14.86 -5.33
C TYR A 12 -40.21 -14.05 -6.43
N GLY A 13 -40.67 -12.81 -6.63
CA GLY A 13 -40.25 -11.99 -7.77
C GLY A 13 -38.89 -11.33 -7.57
N PHE A 14 -38.02 -11.45 -8.56
CA PHE A 14 -36.93 -10.48 -8.81
C PHE A 14 -37.39 -9.54 -9.93
N SER A 15 -38.25 -8.58 -9.57
CA SER A 15 -38.85 -7.63 -10.50
C SER A 15 -38.70 -6.19 -9.99
N GLU A 16 -37.47 -5.67 -10.04
CA GLU A 16 -37.26 -4.23 -10.09
C GLU A 16 -36.26 -3.92 -11.21
N GLN A 17 -36.79 -3.39 -12.32
CA GLN A 17 -36.04 -3.08 -13.52
C GLN A 17 -35.29 -1.74 -13.37
N ALA A 18 -34.19 -1.75 -12.62
CA ALA A 18 -33.18 -0.71 -12.79
C ALA A 18 -32.73 -0.73 -14.27
N HIS A 19 -32.86 0.39 -14.96
CA HIS A 19 -32.74 0.48 -16.43
C HIS A 19 -31.33 0.13 -16.95
N LEU A 20 -31.03 -1.16 -17.11
CA LEU A 20 -29.89 -1.65 -17.88
C LEU A 20 -30.19 -1.59 -19.38
N ALA A 21 -30.37 -0.36 -19.87
CA ALA A 21 -30.29 -0.03 -21.29
C ALA A 21 -28.82 -0.07 -21.77
N GLY A 22 -28.16 -1.21 -21.54
CA GLY A 22 -26.80 -1.51 -21.95
C GLY A 22 -26.84 -2.75 -22.84
N THR A 23 -26.77 -2.53 -24.16
CA THR A 23 -26.79 -3.57 -25.18
C THR A 23 -25.87 -4.73 -24.79
N ILE A 24 -26.42 -5.95 -24.73
CA ILE A 24 -25.61 -7.17 -24.65
C ILE A 24 -24.85 -7.26 -25.98
N ALA A 25 -23.59 -6.81 -25.95
CA ALA A 25 -22.78 -6.70 -27.15
C ALA A 25 -22.57 -8.08 -27.78
N GLY A 26 -22.85 -8.15 -29.09
CA GLY A 26 -22.46 -9.29 -29.90
C GLY A 26 -20.94 -9.36 -30.10
N ASP A 27 -20.52 -10.32 -30.90
CA ASP A 27 -19.12 -10.66 -31.17
C ASP A 27 -18.43 -9.55 -32.02
N PHE A 28 -18.01 -8.47 -31.35
CA PHE A 28 -17.42 -7.27 -31.96
C PHE A 28 -16.14 -6.85 -31.22
N ASP A 29 -14.99 -7.09 -31.84
CA ASP A 29 -13.64 -6.93 -31.25
C ASP A 29 -13.21 -5.49 -30.91
N ASP A 30 -13.93 -4.48 -31.43
CA ASP A 30 -13.36 -3.16 -31.72
C ASP A 30 -13.89 -1.98 -30.85
N VAL A 31 -15.06 -2.11 -30.21
CA VAL A 31 -15.64 -1.03 -29.38
C VAL A 31 -16.21 -1.55 -28.05
N LEU A 32 -15.40 -1.51 -27.01
CA LEU A 32 -15.84 -1.77 -25.63
C LEU A 32 -16.64 -0.58 -25.07
N PRO A 33 -17.80 -0.81 -24.42
CA PRO A 33 -18.54 0.26 -23.75
C PRO A 33 -17.72 0.85 -22.58
N ARG A 34 -17.73 2.18 -22.46
CA ARG A 34 -17.05 2.91 -21.39
C ARG A 34 -17.91 2.93 -20.13
N LEU A 35 -17.36 2.45 -19.00
CA LEU A 35 -18.02 2.52 -17.70
C LEU A 35 -17.64 3.79 -16.94
N GLU A 36 -18.66 4.42 -16.35
CA GLU A 36 -18.52 5.62 -15.52
C GLU A 36 -18.38 5.29 -14.03
N GLN A 37 -17.90 6.27 -13.24
CA GLN A 37 -17.51 6.06 -11.83
C GLN A 37 -18.60 5.37 -10.99
N ALA A 38 -19.87 5.79 -11.13
CA ALA A 38 -20.98 5.22 -10.37
C ALA A 38 -21.22 3.72 -10.66
N GLN A 39 -21.01 3.28 -11.90
CA GLN A 39 -21.17 1.87 -12.29
C GLN A 39 -20.03 1.01 -11.72
N LEU A 40 -18.80 1.54 -11.73
CA LEU A 40 -17.65 0.91 -11.09
C LEU A 40 -17.83 0.81 -9.57
N GLU A 41 -18.39 1.85 -8.94
CA GLU A 41 -18.66 1.83 -7.49
C GLU A 41 -19.74 0.81 -7.10
N ASP A 42 -20.83 0.68 -7.85
CA ASP A 42 -21.86 -0.32 -7.60
C ASP A 42 -21.33 -1.75 -7.79
N ALA A 43 -20.59 -2.01 -8.87
CA ALA A 43 -19.90 -3.28 -9.08
C ALA A 43 -18.91 -3.61 -7.94
N MET A 44 -18.08 -2.64 -7.53
CA MET A 44 -17.15 -2.82 -6.39
C MET A 44 -17.84 -3.08 -5.05
N ARG A 45 -19.06 -2.58 -4.83
CA ARG A 45 -19.85 -2.83 -3.59
C ARG A 45 -20.43 -4.24 -3.53
N ARG A 46 -20.71 -4.86 -4.67
CA ARG A 46 -21.31 -6.21 -4.79
C ARG A 46 -20.27 -7.34 -4.70
N LEU A 47 -18.99 -7.00 -4.87
CA LEU A 47 -17.87 -7.93 -4.97
C LEU A 47 -17.42 -8.50 -3.61
N PRO A 48 -17.18 -9.82 -3.48
CA PRO A 48 -16.59 -10.39 -2.27
C PRO A 48 -15.15 -9.89 -2.06
N ALA A 49 -14.72 -9.82 -0.80
CA ALA A 49 -13.49 -9.11 -0.42
C ALA A 49 -12.19 -9.66 -1.07
N GLU A 50 -12.16 -10.96 -1.41
CA GLU A 50 -11.00 -11.60 -2.05
C GLU A 50 -10.90 -11.23 -3.54
N GLU A 51 -12.01 -11.35 -4.28
CA GLU A 51 -12.10 -10.90 -5.67
C GLU A 51 -11.90 -9.38 -5.79
N LEU A 52 -12.42 -8.59 -4.84
CA LEU A 52 -12.17 -7.14 -4.77
C LEU A 52 -10.67 -6.85 -4.58
N ALA A 53 -9.98 -7.58 -3.70
CA ALA A 53 -8.55 -7.41 -3.47
C ALA A 53 -7.70 -7.80 -4.70
N LEU A 54 -8.13 -8.80 -5.49
CA LEU A 54 -7.53 -9.13 -6.78
C LEU A 54 -7.82 -8.04 -7.82
N SER A 55 -9.09 -7.60 -7.92
CA SER A 55 -9.55 -6.58 -8.86
C SER A 55 -8.78 -5.26 -8.70
N LEU A 56 -8.56 -4.83 -7.45
CA LEU A 56 -7.80 -3.62 -7.11
C LEU A 56 -6.30 -3.71 -7.47
N ARG A 57 -5.73 -4.92 -7.55
CA ARG A 57 -4.34 -5.15 -7.97
C ARG A 57 -4.20 -5.20 -9.49
N CYS A 58 -5.01 -6.05 -10.14
CA CYS A 58 -4.93 -6.34 -11.57
C CYS A 58 -5.68 -5.33 -12.44
N LYS A 59 -6.54 -4.49 -11.84
CA LYS A 59 -7.43 -3.54 -12.53
C LYS A 59 -8.38 -4.21 -13.53
N LEU A 60 -8.81 -5.43 -13.19
CA LEU A 60 -9.85 -6.19 -13.86
C LEU A 60 -11.00 -6.37 -12.88
N LEU A 61 -12.20 -5.91 -13.24
CA LEU A 61 -13.36 -5.96 -12.35
C LEU A 61 -14.38 -6.96 -12.92
N PRO A 62 -14.67 -8.10 -12.26
CA PRO A 62 -15.73 -8.99 -12.72
C PRO A 62 -17.08 -8.28 -12.54
N LEU A 63 -17.86 -8.21 -13.62
CA LEU A 63 -19.15 -7.51 -13.66
C LEU A 63 -20.32 -8.49 -13.62
N VAL A 64 -20.17 -9.67 -14.24
CA VAL A 64 -21.16 -10.73 -14.27
C VAL A 64 -20.43 -12.08 -14.14
N ASN A 65 -20.94 -12.96 -13.27
CA ASN A 65 -20.45 -14.32 -13.15
C ASN A 65 -21.56 -15.30 -13.58
N LEU A 66 -21.37 -15.96 -14.72
CA LEU A 66 -22.26 -16.98 -15.27
C LEU A 66 -21.66 -18.37 -15.01
N PRO A 67 -22.46 -19.45 -14.95
CA PRO A 67 -21.93 -20.81 -14.78
C PRO A 67 -20.96 -21.16 -15.93
N GLY A 68 -19.67 -21.20 -15.62
CA GLY A 68 -18.58 -21.46 -16.58
C GLY A 68 -18.04 -20.22 -17.32
N LEU A 69 -18.49 -19.00 -17.02
CA LEU A 69 -17.99 -17.78 -17.68
C LEU A 69 -18.11 -16.52 -16.82
N THR A 70 -16.99 -15.93 -16.44
CA THR A 70 -16.93 -14.61 -15.79
C THR A 70 -16.61 -13.53 -16.83
N LEU A 71 -17.38 -12.43 -16.81
CA LEU A 71 -17.27 -11.29 -17.72
C LEU A 71 -16.62 -10.11 -16.99
N PHE A 72 -15.54 -9.55 -17.55
CA PHE A 72 -14.70 -8.56 -16.90
C PHE A 72 -14.80 -7.16 -17.52
N VAL A 73 -14.50 -6.14 -16.72
CA VAL A 73 -14.25 -4.76 -17.17
C VAL A 73 -12.76 -4.46 -16.99
N ALA A 74 -12.11 -4.01 -18.06
CA ALA A 74 -10.69 -3.69 -18.07
C ALA A 74 -10.45 -2.20 -17.76
N CYS A 75 -9.72 -1.91 -16.67
CA CYS A 75 -9.61 -0.56 -16.13
C CYS A 75 -8.27 0.12 -16.52
N GLY A 76 -8.09 0.32 -17.83
CA GLY A 76 -6.94 0.97 -18.47
C GLY A 76 -6.10 0.02 -19.32
N GLU A 77 -5.40 0.56 -20.32
CA GLU A 77 -4.63 -0.19 -21.34
C GLU A 77 -3.83 -1.41 -20.81
N PRO A 78 -3.04 -1.33 -19.71
CA PRO A 78 -2.26 -2.49 -19.26
C PRO A 78 -3.14 -3.66 -18.81
N ALA A 79 -4.30 -3.37 -18.22
CA ALA A 79 -5.26 -4.39 -17.80
C ALA A 79 -5.98 -4.99 -19.01
N LEU A 80 -6.34 -4.18 -20.00
CA LEU A 80 -6.93 -4.65 -21.26
C LEU A 80 -5.96 -5.56 -22.04
N ALA A 81 -4.68 -5.20 -22.08
CA ALA A 81 -3.63 -6.02 -22.69
C ALA A 81 -3.45 -7.38 -21.97
N ILE A 82 -3.40 -7.38 -20.63
CA ILE A 82 -3.33 -8.62 -19.84
C ILE A 82 -4.58 -9.48 -20.06
N ALA A 83 -5.78 -8.90 -20.01
CA ALA A 83 -7.02 -9.66 -20.22
C ALA A 83 -7.12 -10.27 -21.62
N ARG A 84 -6.67 -9.55 -22.66
CA ARG A 84 -6.58 -10.09 -24.04
C ARG A 84 -5.53 -11.19 -24.17
N HIS A 85 -4.38 -11.07 -23.51
CA HIS A 85 -3.34 -12.11 -23.48
C HIS A 85 -3.82 -13.39 -22.76
N ASP A 86 -4.50 -13.23 -21.62
CA ASP A 86 -4.95 -14.34 -20.77
C ASP A 86 -6.32 -14.93 -21.22
N GLY A 87 -6.86 -14.49 -22.38
CA GLY A 87 -8.11 -15.00 -22.95
C GLY A 87 -9.38 -14.64 -22.17
N LEU A 88 -9.32 -13.64 -21.29
CA LEU A 88 -10.45 -13.21 -20.46
C LEU A 88 -11.46 -12.41 -21.28
N LYS A 89 -12.76 -12.75 -21.17
CA LYS A 89 -13.83 -12.02 -21.86
C LYS A 89 -14.07 -10.66 -21.23
N VAL A 90 -13.53 -9.61 -21.84
CA VAL A 90 -13.77 -8.22 -21.48
C VAL A 90 -15.05 -7.73 -22.16
N VAL A 91 -15.98 -7.19 -21.37
CA VAL A 91 -17.28 -6.66 -21.85
C VAL A 91 -17.43 -5.15 -21.66
N GLY A 92 -16.40 -4.48 -21.13
CA GLY A 92 -16.37 -3.04 -20.97
C GLY A 92 -14.98 -2.53 -20.62
N TYR A 93 -14.77 -1.23 -20.82
CA TYR A 93 -13.53 -0.53 -20.50
C TYR A 93 -13.80 0.60 -19.51
N ALA A 94 -12.83 0.88 -18.65
CA ALA A 94 -12.84 2.08 -17.83
C ALA A 94 -11.47 2.74 -17.83
N GLU A 95 -11.43 4.07 -17.74
CA GLU A 95 -10.15 4.73 -17.51
C GLU A 95 -9.56 4.35 -16.15
N SER A 96 -8.26 4.06 -16.15
CA SER A 96 -7.51 3.73 -14.94
C SER A 96 -7.59 4.82 -13.86
N GLN A 97 -7.88 6.07 -14.25
CA GLN A 97 -8.13 7.18 -13.31
C GLN A 97 -9.50 7.05 -12.64
N THR A 98 -10.56 6.82 -13.41
CA THR A 98 -11.94 6.64 -12.91
C THR A 98 -12.05 5.43 -11.96
N PHE A 99 -11.38 4.33 -12.28
CA PHE A 99 -11.29 3.16 -11.40
C PHE A 99 -10.59 3.47 -10.07
N ILE A 100 -9.47 4.22 -10.11
CA ILE A 100 -8.75 4.65 -8.91
C ILE A 100 -9.59 5.66 -8.11
N ALA A 101 -10.38 6.51 -8.76
CA ALA A 101 -11.31 7.43 -8.10
C ALA A 101 -12.42 6.68 -7.34
N ALA A 102 -13.13 5.77 -8.02
CA ALA A 102 -14.14 4.89 -7.43
C ALA A 102 -13.59 4.11 -6.21
N ALA A 103 -12.45 3.44 -6.38
CA ALA A 103 -11.81 2.68 -5.31
C ALA A 103 -11.41 3.55 -4.11
N ARG A 104 -10.95 4.79 -4.34
CA ARG A 104 -10.57 5.72 -3.27
C ARG A 104 -11.78 6.37 -2.60
N HIS A 105 -12.89 6.56 -3.32
CA HIS A 105 -14.15 7.06 -2.76
C HIS A 105 -14.77 6.01 -1.82
N LEU A 106 -14.89 4.76 -2.27
CA LEU A 106 -15.45 3.67 -1.46
C LEU A 106 -14.55 3.24 -0.31
N PHE A 107 -13.26 2.99 -0.59
CA PHE A 107 -12.38 2.27 0.33
C PHE A 107 -11.25 3.13 0.90
N GLY A 108 -11.11 4.40 0.50
CA GLY A 108 -10.01 5.26 0.93
C GLY A 108 -9.92 5.41 2.45
N ALA A 109 -11.03 5.69 3.12
CA ALA A 109 -11.08 5.81 4.59
C ALA A 109 -10.70 4.49 5.32
N PRO A 110 -11.32 3.33 5.05
CA PRO A 110 -10.91 2.07 5.69
C PRO A 110 -9.49 1.61 5.29
N MET A 111 -9.05 1.84 4.04
CA MET A 111 -7.67 1.55 3.62
C MET A 111 -6.65 2.40 4.40
N ILE A 112 -6.89 3.69 4.60
CA ILE A 112 -6.01 4.55 5.41
C ILE A 112 -6.04 4.10 6.88
N ALA A 113 -7.21 3.72 7.41
CA ALA A 113 -7.33 3.20 8.77
C ALA A 113 -6.64 1.84 8.98
N GLU A 114 -6.52 1.01 7.94
CA GLU A 114 -5.73 -0.24 7.95
C GLU A 114 -4.24 -0.01 7.68
N ALA A 115 -3.86 0.94 6.81
CA ALA A 115 -2.46 1.30 6.60
C ALA A 115 -1.83 1.91 7.88
N ALA A 116 -2.51 2.85 8.52
CA ALA A 116 -2.03 3.52 9.74
C ALA A 116 -2.26 2.70 11.03
N GLY A 117 -3.31 1.86 11.06
CA GLY A 117 -3.72 1.11 12.26
C GLY A 117 -3.41 -0.39 12.24
N GLY A 118 -3.31 -1.01 11.06
CA GLY A 118 -3.24 -2.46 10.88
C GLY A 118 -1.97 -3.08 11.44
N LEU A 119 -0.81 -2.45 11.26
CA LEU A 119 0.45 -2.93 11.88
C LEU A 119 0.34 -2.97 13.42
N ALA A 120 -0.25 -1.94 14.02
CA ALA A 120 -0.46 -1.87 15.47
C ALA A 120 -1.48 -2.92 15.98
N ARG A 121 -2.48 -3.28 15.17
CA ARG A 121 -3.45 -4.35 15.47
C ARG A 121 -2.82 -5.75 15.32
N ARG A 122 -2.15 -6.01 14.20
CA ARG A 122 -1.66 -7.34 13.80
C ARG A 122 -0.33 -7.74 14.46
N ARG A 123 0.56 -6.79 14.72
CA ARG A 123 1.88 -7.02 15.35
C ARG A 123 2.25 -5.84 16.27
N PRO A 124 1.59 -5.69 17.44
CA PRO A 124 1.80 -4.55 18.34
C PRO A 124 3.26 -4.38 18.79
N TRP A 125 4.04 -5.46 18.90
CA TRP A 125 5.47 -5.40 19.24
C TRP A 125 6.37 -4.82 18.13
N LEU A 126 5.87 -4.68 16.90
CA LEU A 126 6.53 -3.97 15.80
C LEU A 126 6.00 -2.54 15.61
N SER A 127 5.18 -2.03 16.53
CA SER A 127 4.51 -0.74 16.38
C SER A 127 4.83 0.24 17.51
N ALA A 128 5.49 1.35 17.17
CA ALA A 128 5.76 2.46 18.07
C ALA A 128 4.50 3.24 18.55
N LYS A 129 3.28 2.76 18.24
CA LYS A 129 2.01 3.38 18.63
C LYS A 129 1.84 3.45 20.15
N ARG A 130 2.35 2.46 20.90
CA ARG A 130 2.35 2.46 22.37
C ARG A 130 3.71 2.94 22.90
N ARG A 131 3.83 4.25 23.14
CA ARG A 131 5.12 4.91 23.44
C ARG A 131 5.74 4.53 24.79
N LEU A 132 4.90 4.38 25.83
CA LEU A 132 5.31 3.99 27.18
C LEU A 132 4.35 2.92 27.71
N THR A 133 4.88 1.92 28.40
CA THR A 133 4.10 1.00 29.24
C THR A 133 3.82 1.64 30.60
N PRO A 134 2.77 1.24 31.34
CA PRO A 134 2.51 1.77 32.67
C PRO A 134 3.67 1.53 33.64
N TRP A 135 4.39 0.41 33.49
CA TRP A 135 5.61 0.14 34.27
C TRP A 135 6.75 1.10 33.93
N GLN A 136 6.99 1.40 32.65
CA GLN A 136 7.98 2.42 32.26
C GLN A 136 7.62 3.82 32.80
N MET A 137 6.33 4.17 32.83
CA MET A 137 5.87 5.43 33.45
C MET A 137 6.11 5.43 34.97
N GLY A 138 5.82 4.32 35.65
CA GLY A 138 6.10 4.15 37.08
C GLY A 138 7.60 4.23 37.40
N MET A 139 8.45 3.59 36.59
CA MET A 139 9.92 3.72 36.71
C MET A 139 10.40 5.16 36.46
N ALA A 140 9.87 5.85 35.46
CA ALA A 140 10.23 7.24 35.18
C ALA A 140 9.82 8.19 36.31
N LEU A 141 8.63 8.01 36.87
CA LEU A 141 8.14 8.79 38.02
C LEU A 141 8.93 8.49 39.30
N CYS A 142 9.30 7.22 39.52
CA CYS A 142 10.17 6.80 40.63
C CYS A 142 11.56 7.42 40.50
N LEU A 143 12.17 7.36 39.31
CA LEU A 143 13.47 7.99 39.03
C LEU A 143 13.42 9.51 39.23
N LEU A 144 12.35 10.18 38.78
CA LEU A 144 12.13 11.61 39.00
C LEU A 144 12.02 11.92 40.50
N ALA A 145 11.27 11.14 41.27
CA ALA A 145 11.16 11.29 42.72
C ALA A 145 12.52 11.11 43.42
N VAL A 146 13.32 10.11 43.03
CA VAL A 146 14.68 9.90 43.54
C VAL A 146 15.58 11.10 43.24
N VAL A 147 15.52 11.67 42.03
CA VAL A 147 16.29 12.87 41.66
C VAL A 147 15.88 14.09 42.50
N VAL A 148 14.57 14.30 42.71
CA VAL A 148 14.06 15.40 43.55
C VAL A 148 14.47 15.23 45.02
N ILE A 149 14.34 14.02 45.58
CA ILE A 149 14.79 13.71 46.95
C ILE A 149 16.30 13.93 47.07
N MET A 150 17.09 13.47 46.09
CA MET A 150 18.54 13.68 46.08
C MET A 150 18.89 15.17 46.09
N TRP A 151 18.18 15.99 45.31
CA TRP A 151 18.40 17.44 45.21
C TRP A 151 18.06 18.20 46.51
N VAL A 152 17.09 17.71 47.29
CA VAL A 152 16.68 18.32 48.56
C VAL A 152 17.54 17.86 49.74
N VAL A 153 18.00 16.60 49.74
CA VAL A 153 18.68 15.98 50.90
C VAL A 153 20.21 16.09 50.83
N LEU A 154 20.82 16.07 49.64
CA LEU A 154 22.30 16.11 49.53
C LEU A 154 22.82 17.56 49.43
N PRO A 155 24.01 17.86 49.99
CA PRO A 155 24.70 19.12 49.73
C PRO A 155 24.89 19.35 48.22
N VAL A 156 24.66 20.58 47.76
CA VAL A 156 24.67 20.94 46.32
C VAL A 156 25.94 20.49 45.61
N ALA A 157 27.11 20.61 46.24
CA ALA A 157 28.39 20.15 45.68
C ALA A 157 28.44 18.63 45.45
N LEU A 158 27.88 17.83 46.38
CA LEU A 158 27.83 16.37 46.26
C LEU A 158 26.80 15.96 45.20
N ALA A 159 25.62 16.58 45.19
CA ALA A 159 24.61 16.36 44.15
C ALA A 159 25.13 16.69 42.75
N TRP A 160 25.86 17.80 42.61
CA TRP A 160 26.50 18.21 41.36
C TRP A 160 27.62 17.27 40.91
N MET A 161 28.44 16.77 41.84
CA MET A 161 29.47 15.76 41.54
C MET A 161 28.85 14.46 41.03
N ILE A 162 27.79 13.97 41.67
CA ILE A 162 27.06 12.76 41.25
C ILE A 162 26.45 12.97 39.86
N ALA A 163 25.73 14.09 39.64
CA ALA A 163 25.12 14.40 38.35
C ALA A 163 26.17 14.53 37.22
N SER A 164 27.30 15.19 37.50
CA SER A 164 28.42 15.33 36.56
C SER A 164 29.08 13.99 36.22
N THR A 165 29.20 13.09 37.21
CA THR A 165 29.77 11.74 37.01
C THR A 165 28.85 10.87 36.15
N ILE A 166 27.54 10.88 36.44
CA ILE A 166 26.53 10.14 35.66
C ILE A 166 26.45 10.70 34.22
N GLY A 167 26.41 12.03 34.07
CA GLY A 167 26.42 12.70 32.77
C GLY A 167 27.69 12.40 31.96
N GLY A 168 28.86 12.44 32.60
CA GLY A 168 30.13 12.09 31.99
C GLY A 168 30.17 10.65 31.48
N LEU A 169 29.71 9.68 32.29
CA LEU A 169 29.62 8.28 31.90
C LEU A 169 28.60 8.04 30.76
N PHE A 170 27.49 8.77 30.76
CA PHE A 170 26.51 8.75 29.67
C PHE A 170 27.10 9.28 28.37
N PHE A 171 27.74 10.45 28.38
CA PHE A 171 28.37 11.01 27.18
C PHE A 171 29.55 10.16 26.69
N LEU A 172 30.36 9.60 27.60
CA LEU A 172 31.41 8.62 27.26
C LEU A 172 30.82 7.38 26.58
N SER A 173 29.68 6.88 27.05
CA SER A 173 28.97 5.75 26.42
C SER A 173 28.43 6.09 25.03
N VAL A 174 27.93 7.31 24.82
CA VAL A 174 27.50 7.80 23.50
C VAL A 174 28.69 7.97 22.54
N ILE A 175 29.84 8.46 23.03
CA ILE A 175 31.08 8.55 22.24
C ILE A 175 31.59 7.15 21.88
N ALA A 176 31.62 6.22 22.84
CA ALA A 176 32.01 4.84 22.60
C ALA A 176 31.09 4.16 21.56
N LEU A 177 29.77 4.38 21.63
CA LEU A 177 28.83 3.89 20.63
C LEU A 177 29.06 4.50 19.23
N ARG A 178 29.42 5.79 19.15
CA ARG A 178 29.80 6.43 17.87
C ARG A 178 31.07 5.83 17.29
N VAL A 179 32.11 5.64 18.10
CA VAL A 179 33.37 4.97 17.68
C VAL A 179 33.11 3.53 17.26
N LEU A 180 32.29 2.78 18.01
CA LEU A 180 31.87 1.42 17.66
C LEU A 180 31.03 1.37 16.36
N SER A 181 30.37 2.45 15.99
CA SER A 181 29.65 2.59 14.72
C SER A 181 30.55 2.94 13.53
N LEU A 182 31.78 3.40 13.78
CA LEU A 182 32.80 3.65 12.74
C LEU A 182 33.65 2.41 12.43
N LEU A 183 33.71 1.44 13.35
CA LEU A 183 34.38 0.16 13.12
C LEU A 183 33.67 -0.60 11.98
N PRO A 184 34.40 -1.08 10.95
CA PRO A 184 33.79 -1.79 9.84
C PRO A 184 33.13 -3.07 10.35
N ARG A 185 31.81 -3.18 10.16
CA ARG A 185 31.12 -4.46 10.40
C ARG A 185 31.75 -5.51 9.49
N PRO A 186 32.08 -6.72 10.00
CA PRO A 186 32.52 -7.81 9.15
C PRO A 186 31.44 -8.02 8.09
N ARG A 187 31.83 -7.87 6.82
CA ARG A 187 30.92 -7.99 5.68
C ARG A 187 30.44 -9.42 5.67
N ARG A 188 29.19 -9.66 6.10
CA ARG A 188 28.62 -11.00 6.10
C ARG A 188 28.49 -11.42 4.64
N GLU A 189 29.34 -12.34 4.22
CA GLU A 189 29.37 -12.88 2.86
C GLU A 189 28.12 -13.73 2.62
N ALA A 190 27.00 -13.03 2.41
CA ALA A 190 25.90 -13.58 1.64
C ALA A 190 26.46 -13.92 0.25
N PRO A 191 26.22 -15.13 -0.28
CA PRO A 191 26.57 -15.45 -1.66
C PRO A 191 25.99 -14.37 -2.57
N LEU A 192 26.86 -13.69 -3.32
CA LEU A 192 26.41 -12.76 -4.35
C LEU A 192 25.57 -13.56 -5.35
N PRO A 193 24.31 -13.18 -5.62
CA PRO A 193 23.58 -13.81 -6.71
C PRO A 193 24.37 -13.60 -8.01
N ALA A 194 24.32 -14.58 -8.91
CA ALA A 194 24.99 -14.47 -10.19
C ALA A 194 24.55 -13.18 -10.89
N ALA A 195 25.51 -12.42 -11.42
CA ALA A 195 25.20 -11.17 -12.12
C ALA A 195 24.33 -11.49 -13.34
N LEU A 196 23.16 -10.85 -13.41
CA LEU A 196 22.32 -10.87 -14.61
C LEU A 196 23.06 -10.15 -15.73
N ALA A 197 22.87 -10.59 -16.98
CA ALA A 197 23.35 -9.83 -18.12
C ALA A 197 22.56 -8.53 -18.26
N GLU A 198 23.15 -7.47 -18.84
CA GLU A 198 22.51 -6.16 -18.94
C GLU A 198 21.15 -6.19 -19.66
N HIS A 199 20.93 -7.16 -20.56
CA HIS A 199 19.68 -7.34 -21.30
C HIS A 199 18.58 -8.04 -20.48
N ASP A 200 18.92 -8.73 -19.40
CA ASP A 200 17.96 -9.37 -18.48
C ASP A 200 17.48 -8.40 -17.37
N LEU A 201 18.06 -7.20 -17.29
CA LEU A 201 17.72 -6.21 -16.26
C LEU A 201 16.35 -5.55 -16.55
N PRO A 202 15.33 -5.74 -15.70
CA PRO A 202 13.99 -5.23 -15.96
C PRO A 202 13.90 -3.71 -15.84
N ILE A 203 13.00 -3.09 -16.61
CA ILE A 203 12.84 -1.63 -16.66
C ILE A 203 12.08 -1.14 -15.41
N TYR A 204 12.81 -0.62 -14.42
CA TYR A 204 12.23 0.00 -13.23
C TYR A 204 11.92 1.49 -13.40
N SER A 205 10.86 1.96 -12.72
CA SER A 205 10.52 3.39 -12.60
C SER A 205 10.70 3.85 -11.16
N VAL A 206 11.74 4.65 -10.90
CA VAL A 206 12.02 5.18 -9.56
C VAL A 206 11.24 6.47 -9.33
N LEU A 207 10.24 6.42 -8.44
CA LEU A 207 9.52 7.61 -7.98
C LEU A 207 10.26 8.24 -6.80
N VAL A 208 10.92 9.39 -7.01
CA VAL A 208 11.54 10.16 -5.92
C VAL A 208 10.65 11.34 -5.54
N PRO A 209 9.97 11.31 -4.37
CA PRO A 209 9.21 12.46 -3.89
C PRO A 209 10.16 13.53 -3.32
N LEU A 210 10.07 14.76 -3.84
CA LEU A 210 10.85 15.91 -3.36
C LEU A 210 9.92 17.03 -2.90
N PHE A 211 9.79 17.24 -1.59
CA PHE A 211 8.85 18.23 -1.04
C PHE A 211 9.55 19.54 -0.65
N ARG A 212 9.68 20.46 -1.61
CA ARG A 212 10.38 21.76 -1.45
C ARG A 212 11.90 21.66 -1.13
N GLU A 213 12.45 20.46 -1.08
CA GLU A 213 13.86 20.15 -0.83
C GLU A 213 14.76 20.37 -2.07
N THR A 214 14.60 21.50 -2.77
CA THR A 214 15.33 21.76 -4.03
C THR A 214 16.85 21.80 -3.88
N SER A 215 17.35 22.07 -2.66
CA SER A 215 18.79 22.08 -2.34
C SER A 215 19.48 20.72 -2.47
N VAL A 216 18.78 19.60 -2.27
CA VAL A 216 19.39 18.25 -2.40
C VAL A 216 19.25 17.65 -3.79
N LEU A 217 18.51 18.30 -4.71
CA LEU A 217 18.23 17.77 -6.05
C LEU A 217 19.49 17.51 -6.87
N GLY A 218 20.52 18.35 -6.75
CA GLY A 218 21.80 18.14 -7.44
C GLY A 218 22.52 16.86 -6.97
N GLN A 219 22.60 16.66 -5.66
CA GLN A 219 23.21 15.46 -5.06
C GLN A 219 22.40 14.20 -5.38
N LEU A 220 21.07 14.29 -5.37
CA LEU A 220 20.16 13.22 -5.77
C LEU A 220 20.38 12.79 -7.22
N LEU A 221 20.48 13.75 -8.14
CA LEU A 221 20.71 13.45 -9.56
C LEU A 221 22.09 12.82 -9.80
N ASP A 222 23.14 13.36 -9.17
CA ASP A 222 24.50 12.79 -9.21
C ASP A 222 24.53 11.34 -8.71
N ALA A 223 23.87 11.06 -7.59
CA ALA A 223 23.75 9.70 -7.04
C ALA A 223 22.96 8.75 -7.97
N LEU A 224 21.87 9.23 -8.59
CA LEU A 224 21.09 8.44 -9.55
C LEU A 224 21.87 8.16 -10.84
N THR A 225 22.71 9.08 -11.31
CA THR A 225 23.60 8.85 -12.48
C THR A 225 24.78 7.92 -12.19
N LYS A 226 25.05 7.62 -10.91
CA LYS A 226 26.08 6.68 -10.46
C LYS A 226 25.51 5.30 -10.09
N LEU A 227 24.22 5.06 -10.35
CA LEU A 227 23.61 3.75 -10.18
C LEU A 227 24.04 2.83 -11.33
N ASP A 228 24.56 1.66 -10.98
CA ASP A 228 24.99 0.61 -11.92
C ASP A 228 23.75 -0.09 -12.51
N TYR A 229 23.11 0.56 -13.50
CA TYR A 229 21.87 0.11 -14.12
C TYR A 229 21.65 0.77 -15.50
N PRO A 230 21.08 0.05 -16.50
CA PRO A 230 20.83 0.61 -17.84
C PRO A 230 19.91 1.85 -17.83
N ALA A 231 20.45 2.97 -18.33
CA ALA A 231 19.87 4.30 -18.19
C ALA A 231 18.74 4.62 -19.19
N LEU A 232 17.60 3.92 -19.10
CA LEU A 232 16.39 4.16 -19.91
C LEU A 232 15.60 5.42 -19.48
N CYS A 233 16.23 6.60 -19.60
CA CYS A 233 15.70 7.87 -19.11
C CYS A 233 14.61 8.48 -20.04
N ARG A 234 13.46 7.80 -20.18
CA ARG A 234 12.32 8.24 -21.00
C ARG A 234 11.61 9.45 -20.39
N LYS A 235 12.12 10.66 -20.67
CA LYS A 235 11.45 11.93 -20.33
C LYS A 235 10.03 11.95 -20.92
N ARG A 236 9.00 12.00 -20.06
CA ARG A 236 7.63 12.36 -20.46
C ARG A 236 7.59 13.85 -20.80
N THR A 237 7.78 14.19 -22.07
CA THR A 237 7.40 15.50 -22.61
C THR A 237 5.90 15.68 -22.43
N LYS A 238 5.50 16.71 -21.69
CA LYS A 238 4.09 17.08 -21.54
C LYS A 238 3.70 17.87 -22.78
N THR A 239 2.92 17.26 -23.68
CA THR A 239 2.24 18.01 -24.74
C THR A 239 1.36 19.09 -24.13
N ALA A 240 1.37 20.27 -24.74
CA ALA A 240 0.48 21.39 -24.40
C ALA A 240 -0.83 21.29 -25.19
#